data_AF-A0A2T5C134-F1
#
_entry.id   AF-A0A2T5C134-F1
#
_cell.length_a   1.000
_cell.length_b   1.000
_cell.length_c   1.000
_cell.angle_alpha   90.00
_cell.angle_beta   90.00
_cell.angle_gamma   90.00
#
_symmetry.space_group_name_H-M   'P 1'
#
loop_
_entity.id
_entity.type
_entity.pdbx_description
1 polymer ?
#
loop_
_entity_poly.entity_id
_entity_poly.type
_entity_poly.pdbx_seq_one_letter_code
_entity_poly.pdbx_strand_id
1 'polypeptide(L)'
;MFLVILLVVILLTFSMVFVSWHLKVLCVYLLFLVLKRFLPTPNRKNYGWVAFALFVVAFAYTYPRRICHAGDYIQSVYFNTESRKVVVTPLIPYLSNIVGEGEVMTVVSLISKVSQKNSFIQSNAFEDVVNYCNKTPFLQNGFHLPYRKLAWKRTPPHNVLFQLLKGSGWYKNIDHYFLHIPEGAKDDAEVVVFCHGYAGSWVLYTELLAKYTNAIVVAVETPDFNGVFNRVVMQKILKTTLPHAFERMGLKNKKTHLIGLSNGGSAVNTSVQYFPDSFKTFTILSASLNNTPATVKKVNVIYGAKDRSGGVNGSIPASKYRKYVIPNENHCLLVSNPDSLFSIVNDIVKRNK
;
A
#
# COMPACT_ATOMS: atom_id res chain seq x y z
N MET A 1 33.44 21.09 -20.78
CA MET A 1 32.67 21.75 -19.69
C MET A 1 31.16 21.66 -19.93
N PHE A 2 30.64 22.13 -21.07
CA PHE A 2 29.21 22.09 -21.42
C PHE A 2 28.56 20.68 -21.30
N LEU A 3 29.17 19.64 -21.88
CA LEU A 3 28.66 18.25 -21.82
C LEU A 3 28.54 17.72 -20.38
N VAL A 4 29.46 18.12 -19.51
CA VAL A 4 29.47 17.71 -18.09
C VAL A 4 28.34 18.39 -17.34
N ILE A 5 28.14 19.69 -17.57
CA ILE A 5 27.03 20.46 -16.99
C ILE A 5 25.70 19.86 -17.45
N LEU A 6 25.56 19.56 -18.75
CA LEU A 6 24.36 18.93 -19.29
C LEU A 6 24.08 17.57 -18.64
N LEU A 7 25.10 16.72 -18.49
CA LEU A 7 24.96 15.42 -17.85
C LEU A 7 24.58 15.53 -16.36
N VAL A 8 25.17 16.50 -15.64
CA VAL A 8 24.81 16.81 -14.25
C VAL A 8 23.33 17.21 -14.16
N VAL A 9 22.88 18.12 -15.03
CA VAL A 9 21.48 18.57 -15.07
C VAL A 9 20.55 17.41 -15.39
N ILE A 10 20.89 16.55 -16.36
CA ILE A 10 20.09 15.36 -16.70
C ILE A 10 20.00 14.39 -15.52
N LEU A 11 21.12 14.05 -14.88
CA LEU A 11 21.12 13.10 -13.75
C LEU A 11 20.40 13.65 -12.52
N LEU A 12 20.54 14.95 -12.23
CA LEU A 12 19.80 15.59 -11.14
C LEU A 12 18.30 15.63 -11.44
N THR A 13 17.91 16.00 -12.66
CA THR A 13 16.50 16.01 -13.08
C THR A 13 15.91 14.61 -13.06
N PHE A 14 16.66 13.62 -13.55
CA PHE A 14 16.27 12.20 -13.51
C PHE A 14 16.15 11.69 -12.07
N SER A 15 17.01 12.12 -11.16
CA SER A 15 16.90 11.75 -9.74
C SER A 15 15.62 12.27 -9.07
N MET A 16 15.06 13.39 -9.55
CA MET A 16 13.80 13.93 -9.03
C MET A 16 12.58 13.10 -9.45
N VAL A 17 12.74 12.23 -10.46
CA VAL A 17 11.69 11.29 -10.89
C VAL A 17 11.50 10.18 -9.87
N PHE A 18 12.59 9.72 -9.24
CA PHE A 18 12.52 8.67 -8.24
C PHE A 18 11.87 9.17 -6.95
N VAL A 19 11.07 8.31 -6.36
CA VAL A 19 10.34 8.61 -5.14
C VAL A 19 11.17 8.22 -3.91
N SER A 20 11.88 7.10 -3.98
CA SER A 20 12.78 6.56 -2.96
C SER A 20 14.11 7.32 -2.88
N TRP A 21 14.68 7.39 -1.68
CA TRP A 21 16.03 7.95 -1.52
C TRP A 21 17.13 7.00 -1.95
N HIS A 22 16.91 5.69 -1.97
CA HIS A 22 17.94 4.73 -2.41
C HIS A 22 18.33 4.96 -3.86
N LEU A 23 17.34 5.15 -4.73
CA LEU A 23 17.59 5.46 -6.14
C LEU A 23 18.19 6.86 -6.29
N LYS A 24 17.80 7.84 -5.48
CA LYS A 24 18.45 9.18 -5.46
C LYS A 24 19.91 9.11 -5.04
N VAL A 25 20.23 8.39 -3.97
CA VAL A 25 21.59 8.16 -3.49
C VAL A 25 22.42 7.42 -4.54
N LEU A 26 21.83 6.43 -5.21
CA LEU A 26 22.44 5.74 -6.35
C LEU A 26 22.71 6.69 -7.51
N CYS A 27 21.76 7.55 -7.89
CA CYS A 27 21.96 8.57 -8.93
C CYS A 27 23.08 9.55 -8.57
N VAL A 28 23.13 10.02 -7.33
CA VAL A 28 24.20 10.92 -6.85
C VAL A 28 25.56 10.22 -6.89
N TYR A 29 25.63 8.94 -6.52
CA TYR A 29 26.86 8.16 -6.61
C TYR A 29 27.29 7.93 -8.06
N LEU A 30 26.37 7.59 -8.96
CA LEU A 30 26.65 7.46 -10.40
C LEU A 30 27.13 8.79 -10.98
N LEU A 31 26.52 9.91 -10.59
CA LEU A 31 26.97 11.26 -10.95
C LEU A 31 28.41 11.51 -10.49
N PHE A 32 28.72 11.18 -9.23
CA PHE A 32 30.08 11.27 -8.71
C PHE A 32 31.06 10.44 -9.53
N LEU A 33 30.73 9.19 -9.89
CA LEU A 33 31.61 8.33 -10.69
C LEU A 33 31.92 8.93 -12.06
N VAL A 34 30.97 9.64 -12.67
CA VAL A 34 31.21 10.36 -13.92
C VAL A 34 32.10 11.60 -13.67
N LEU A 35 31.78 12.40 -12.66
CA LEU A 35 32.53 13.63 -12.33
C LEU A 35 33.98 13.34 -11.91
N LYS A 36 34.23 12.21 -11.25
CA LYS A 36 35.55 11.76 -10.82
C LYS A 36 36.56 11.67 -11.98
N ARG A 37 36.09 11.40 -13.21
CA ARG A 37 36.94 11.35 -14.41
C ARG A 37 37.59 12.70 -14.75
N PHE A 38 37.05 13.79 -14.22
CA PHE A 38 37.54 15.16 -14.45
C PHE A 38 38.41 15.70 -13.31
N LEU A 39 38.62 14.95 -12.22
CA LEU A 39 39.50 15.35 -11.12
C LEU A 39 40.99 15.20 -11.50
N PRO A 40 41.94 15.88 -10.83
CA PRO A 40 43.38 15.65 -11.02
C PRO A 40 43.81 14.22 -10.65
N THR A 41 44.64 13.60 -11.49
CA THR A 41 45.06 12.18 -11.41
C THR A 41 45.55 11.70 -10.03
N PRO A 42 46.46 12.41 -9.31
CA PRO A 42 46.96 11.92 -8.03
C PRO A 42 45.88 11.79 -6.96
N ASN A 43 44.80 12.58 -7.06
CA ASN A 43 43.74 12.59 -6.06
C ASN A 43 42.53 11.71 -6.43
N ARG A 44 42.45 11.19 -7.67
CA ARG A 44 41.31 10.38 -8.13
C ARG A 44 41.08 9.13 -7.28
N LYS A 45 42.14 8.42 -6.89
CA LYS A 45 42.00 7.16 -6.14
C LYS A 45 41.42 7.40 -4.74
N ASN A 46 41.94 8.38 -4.02
CA ASN A 46 41.52 8.71 -2.66
C ASN A 46 40.08 9.25 -2.61
N TYR A 47 39.75 10.21 -3.48
CA TYR A 47 38.37 10.71 -3.57
C TYR A 47 37.37 9.61 -3.96
N GLY A 48 37.79 8.66 -4.79
CA GLY A 48 36.98 7.49 -5.14
C GLY A 48 36.59 6.65 -3.94
N TRP A 49 37.55 6.33 -3.07
CA TRP A 49 37.30 5.55 -1.87
C TRP A 49 36.45 6.30 -0.85
N VAL A 50 36.71 7.59 -0.65
CA VAL A 50 35.90 8.43 0.25
C VAL A 50 34.45 8.49 -0.22
N ALA A 51 34.20 8.75 -1.51
CA ALA A 51 32.85 8.81 -2.03
C ALA A 51 32.14 7.44 -2.02
N PHE A 52 32.86 6.34 -2.26
CA PHE A 52 32.31 5.00 -2.11
C PHE A 52 31.92 4.71 -0.65
N ALA A 53 32.78 5.05 0.31
CA ALA A 53 32.47 4.90 1.73
C ALA A 53 31.25 5.74 2.13
N LEU A 54 31.18 7.01 1.69
CA LEU A 54 30.02 7.87 1.93
C LEU A 54 28.75 7.32 1.27
N PHE A 55 28.85 6.77 0.06
CA PHE A 55 27.73 6.10 -0.60
C PHE A 55 27.25 4.89 0.20
N VAL A 56 28.15 4.01 0.65
CA VAL A 56 27.79 2.84 1.45
C VAL A 56 27.09 3.27 2.75
N VAL A 57 27.61 4.29 3.44
CA VAL A 57 26.99 4.83 4.65
C VAL A 57 25.61 5.43 4.36
N ALA A 58 25.48 6.26 3.32
CA ALA A 58 24.22 6.88 2.94
C ALA A 58 23.18 5.85 2.46
N PHE A 59 23.61 4.85 1.70
CA PHE A 59 22.78 3.76 1.22
C PHE A 59 22.29 2.90 2.40
N ALA A 60 23.18 2.52 3.31
CA ALA A 60 22.81 1.77 4.52
C ALA A 60 21.89 2.57 5.45
N TYR A 61 22.11 3.88 5.58
CA TYR A 61 21.26 4.76 6.40
C TYR A 61 19.86 4.92 5.83
N THR A 62 19.74 4.96 4.50
CA THR A 62 18.47 5.10 3.81
C THR A 62 17.72 3.77 3.71
N TYR A 63 18.41 2.62 3.60
CA TYR A 63 17.80 1.29 3.42
C TYR A 63 16.78 0.94 4.52
N PRO A 64 15.62 0.34 4.18
CA PRO A 64 14.66 -0.11 5.18
C PRO A 64 15.33 -1.04 6.19
N ARG A 65 14.85 -1.04 7.44
CA ARG A 65 15.30 -2.02 8.42
C ARG A 65 14.70 -3.38 8.07
N ARG A 66 15.49 -4.42 8.30
CA ARG A 66 15.02 -5.81 8.18
C ARG A 66 14.13 -6.26 9.35
N ILE A 67 14.12 -5.48 10.44
CA ILE A 67 13.36 -5.74 11.65
C ILE A 67 12.41 -4.57 11.86
N CYS A 68 11.13 -4.91 12.02
CA CYS A 68 10.07 -3.98 12.36
C CYS A 68 9.97 -3.82 13.88
N HIS A 69 10.01 -2.57 14.35
CA HIS A 69 9.87 -2.25 15.76
C HIS A 69 8.45 -1.84 16.10
N ALA A 70 8.03 -2.07 17.35
CA ALA A 70 6.69 -1.70 17.81
C ALA A 70 6.42 -0.17 17.76
N GLY A 71 7.48 0.66 17.80
CA GLY A 71 7.37 2.12 17.73
C GLY A 71 7.42 2.70 16.32
N ASP A 72 7.46 1.88 15.27
CA ASP A 72 7.43 2.39 13.90
C ASP A 72 6.01 2.89 13.56
N TYR A 73 5.90 4.04 12.88
CA TYR A 73 4.61 4.65 12.51
C TYR A 73 3.74 3.69 11.69
N ILE A 74 4.32 3.07 10.67
CA ILE A 74 3.74 1.90 9.99
C ILE A 74 4.68 0.71 10.22
N GLN A 75 4.14 -0.36 10.74
CA GLN A 75 4.82 -1.60 11.03
C GLN A 75 4.59 -2.61 9.89
N SER A 76 5.66 -3.09 9.25
CA SER A 76 5.60 -4.24 8.33
C SER A 76 5.92 -5.51 9.12
N VAL A 77 4.89 -6.29 9.46
CA VAL A 77 5.02 -7.39 10.41
C VAL A 77 5.04 -8.72 9.67
N TYR A 78 6.21 -9.36 9.64
CA TYR A 78 6.36 -10.74 9.21
C TYR A 78 6.27 -11.66 10.42
N PHE A 79 5.54 -12.77 10.30
CA PHE A 79 5.43 -13.74 11.38
C PHE A 79 5.28 -15.16 10.84
N ASN A 80 5.76 -16.12 11.61
CA ASN A 80 5.60 -17.53 11.31
C ASN A 80 4.19 -17.98 11.72
N THR A 81 3.43 -18.58 10.81
CA THR A 81 2.01 -18.89 11.02
C THR A 81 1.77 -20.02 12.01
N GLU A 82 2.76 -20.90 12.24
CA GLU A 82 2.65 -22.05 13.14
C GLU A 82 3.01 -21.64 14.57
N SER A 83 4.20 -21.06 14.75
CA SER A 83 4.72 -20.60 16.05
C SER A 83 4.13 -19.27 16.52
N ARG A 84 3.49 -18.51 15.62
CA ARG A 84 3.00 -17.14 15.83
C ARG A 84 4.07 -16.14 16.27
N LYS A 85 5.35 -16.47 16.08
CA LYS A 85 6.44 -15.56 16.42
C LYS A 85 6.72 -14.61 15.27
N VAL A 86 6.96 -13.35 15.61
CA VAL A 86 7.49 -12.34 14.69
C VAL A 86 8.84 -12.82 14.17
N VAL A 87 9.05 -12.69 12.86
CA VAL A 87 10.30 -13.04 12.20
C VAL A 87 10.88 -11.83 11.49
N VAL A 88 12.18 -11.88 11.22
CA VAL A 88 12.83 -10.85 10.40
C VAL A 88 12.31 -10.92 8.96
N THR A 89 12.27 -9.78 8.27
CA THR A 89 11.87 -9.74 6.85
C THR A 89 12.70 -10.76 6.05
N PRO A 90 12.07 -11.63 5.24
CA PRO A 90 12.79 -12.59 4.42
C PRO A 90 13.81 -11.90 3.51
N LEU A 91 14.97 -12.52 3.33
CA LEU A 91 16.14 -11.86 2.73
C LEU A 91 15.88 -11.35 1.30
N ILE A 92 15.23 -12.16 0.47
CA ILE A 92 14.97 -11.79 -0.94
C ILE A 92 14.01 -10.58 -1.03
N PRO A 93 12.82 -10.59 -0.39
CA PRO A 93 11.98 -9.40 -0.28
C PRO A 93 12.70 -8.19 0.31
N TYR A 94 13.51 -8.41 1.35
CA TYR A 94 14.29 -7.35 1.97
C TYR A 94 15.21 -6.65 0.95
N LEU A 95 16.00 -7.42 0.18
CA LEU A 95 16.92 -6.90 -0.82
C LEU A 95 16.22 -6.22 -2.01
N SER A 96 14.96 -6.57 -2.27
CA SER A 96 14.18 -5.99 -3.37
C SER A 96 13.60 -4.62 -3.09
N ASN A 97 13.70 -4.12 -1.85
CA ASN A 97 13.19 -2.81 -1.45
C ASN A 97 13.84 -1.61 -2.14
N ILE A 98 14.83 -1.84 -2.99
CA ILE A 98 15.41 -0.83 -3.88
C ILE A 98 14.36 -0.29 -4.85
N VAL A 99 13.45 -1.14 -5.33
CA VAL A 99 12.35 -0.76 -6.23
C VAL A 99 11.03 -0.99 -5.49
N GLY A 100 10.51 0.11 -4.95
CA GLY A 100 9.28 0.11 -4.17
C GLY A 100 8.01 0.32 -4.98
N GLU A 101 6.87 0.19 -4.30
CA GLU A 101 5.53 0.43 -4.84
C GLU A 101 5.40 1.84 -5.44
N GLY A 102 6.01 2.85 -4.81
CA GLY A 102 6.06 4.21 -5.33
C GLY A 102 6.80 4.31 -6.67
N GLU A 103 7.83 3.50 -6.90
CA GLU A 103 8.56 3.50 -8.17
C GLU A 103 7.81 2.78 -9.27
N VAL A 104 7.09 1.70 -8.93
CA VAL A 104 6.15 1.06 -9.86
C VAL A 104 5.12 2.09 -10.33
N MET A 105 4.55 2.89 -9.42
CA MET A 105 3.60 3.94 -9.78
C MET A 105 4.20 5.10 -10.56
N THR A 106 5.45 5.45 -10.29
CA THR A 106 6.20 6.42 -11.11
C THR A 106 6.33 5.93 -12.55
N VAL A 107 6.74 4.68 -12.74
CA VAL A 107 6.89 4.08 -14.08
C VAL A 107 5.53 4.03 -14.80
N VAL A 108 4.47 3.59 -14.12
CA VAL A 108 3.10 3.61 -14.67
C VAL A 108 2.69 5.03 -15.07
N SER A 109 2.95 6.03 -14.23
CA SER A 109 2.62 7.44 -14.52
C SER A 109 3.42 8.04 -15.67
N LEU A 110 4.66 7.59 -15.89
CA LEU A 110 5.47 8.04 -17.02
C LEU A 110 5.02 7.37 -18.32
N ILE A 111 4.81 6.05 -18.29
CA ILE A 111 4.29 5.29 -19.42
C ILE A 111 2.93 5.84 -19.84
N SER A 112 2.05 6.20 -18.90
CA SER A 112 0.72 6.74 -19.20
C SER A 112 0.78 8.06 -19.99
N LYS A 113 1.79 8.90 -19.73
CA LYS A 113 1.97 10.20 -20.37
C LYS A 113 2.55 10.10 -21.77
N VAL A 114 3.46 9.15 -21.98
CA VAL A 114 4.11 8.90 -23.28
C VAL A 114 3.22 8.05 -24.18
N SER A 115 2.48 7.12 -23.58
CA SER A 115 1.58 6.20 -24.29
C SER A 115 0.15 6.70 -24.23
N GLN A 116 -0.16 7.74 -25.01
CA GLN A 116 -1.53 8.27 -25.09
C GLN A 116 -2.53 7.31 -25.76
N LYS A 117 -2.12 6.12 -26.21
CA LYS A 117 -2.92 5.24 -27.09
C LYS A 117 -2.63 3.73 -27.04
N ASN A 118 -1.91 3.18 -26.05
CA ASN A 118 -1.69 1.74 -26.07
C ASN A 118 -2.92 0.96 -25.57
N SER A 119 -3.51 0.22 -26.52
CA SER A 119 -4.54 -0.82 -26.37
C SER A 119 -4.14 -2.02 -25.49
N PHE A 120 -2.97 -1.98 -24.85
CA PHE A 120 -2.35 -3.14 -24.21
C PHE A 120 -2.89 -3.44 -22.80
N ILE A 121 -3.69 -2.56 -22.20
CA ILE A 121 -4.19 -2.72 -20.82
C ILE A 121 -5.68 -2.37 -20.76
N GLN A 122 -6.54 -3.31 -21.14
CA GLN A 122 -8.00 -3.15 -21.21
C GLN A 122 -8.73 -3.46 -19.88
N SER A 123 -8.25 -2.95 -18.75
CA SER A 123 -9.03 -3.02 -17.50
C SER A 123 -9.54 -1.65 -17.09
N ASN A 124 -10.83 -1.56 -16.75
CA ASN A 124 -11.51 -0.31 -16.40
C ASN A 124 -10.80 0.45 -15.26
N ALA A 125 -10.27 -0.28 -14.27
CA ALA A 125 -9.53 0.29 -13.14
C ALA A 125 -8.16 0.85 -13.55
N PHE A 126 -7.44 0.18 -14.43
CA PHE A 126 -6.12 0.66 -14.88
C PHE A 126 -6.26 1.86 -15.82
N GLU A 127 -7.29 1.87 -16.67
CA GLU A 127 -7.63 3.04 -17.47
C GLU A 127 -7.90 4.26 -16.59
N ASP A 128 -8.62 4.08 -15.47
CA ASP A 128 -8.85 5.14 -14.49
C ASP A 128 -7.57 5.65 -13.84
N VAL A 129 -6.62 4.75 -13.52
CA VAL A 129 -5.29 5.12 -13.02
C VAL A 129 -4.51 5.92 -14.05
N VAL A 130 -4.48 5.47 -15.31
CA VAL A 130 -3.83 6.17 -16.43
C VAL A 130 -4.43 7.55 -16.64
N ASN A 131 -5.76 7.64 -16.66
CA ASN A 131 -6.49 8.90 -16.82
C ASN A 131 -6.21 9.87 -15.67
N TYR A 132 -6.17 9.37 -14.43
CA TYR A 132 -5.81 10.16 -13.26
C TYR A 132 -4.36 10.67 -13.34
N CYS A 133 -3.40 9.80 -13.68
CA CYS A 133 -1.98 10.16 -13.80
C CYS A 133 -1.72 11.16 -14.93
N ASN A 134 -2.50 11.11 -16.01
CA ASN A 134 -2.38 12.03 -17.15
C ASN A 134 -2.92 13.43 -16.84
N LYS A 135 -3.98 13.53 -16.02
CA LYS A 135 -4.59 14.82 -15.64
C LYS A 135 -3.91 15.47 -14.43
N THR A 136 -3.15 14.70 -13.65
CA THR A 136 -2.52 15.19 -12.42
C THR A 136 -1.06 15.53 -12.67
N PRO A 137 -0.56 16.71 -12.23
CA PRO A 137 0.86 17.00 -12.26
C PRO A 137 1.67 15.88 -11.59
N PHE A 138 2.84 15.54 -12.13
CA PHE A 138 3.66 14.43 -11.59
C PHE A 138 3.96 14.64 -10.10
N LEU A 139 4.23 15.90 -9.72
CA LEU A 139 4.45 16.35 -8.35
C LEU A 139 3.17 16.49 -7.50
N GLN A 140 1.99 16.10 -7.98
CA GLN A 140 0.74 16.15 -7.21
C GLN A 140 -0.02 14.81 -7.25
N ASN A 141 0.55 13.79 -7.90
CA ASN A 141 -0.06 12.47 -7.99
C ASN A 141 -0.24 11.85 -6.59
N GLY A 142 -1.49 11.55 -6.24
CA GLY A 142 -1.89 10.98 -4.95
C GLY A 142 -1.25 9.63 -4.65
N PHE A 143 -0.91 8.85 -5.69
CA PHE A 143 -0.17 7.59 -5.54
C PHE A 143 1.27 7.82 -5.04
N HIS A 144 1.84 9.01 -5.23
CA HIS A 144 3.21 9.33 -4.80
C HIS A 144 3.25 10.02 -3.43
N LEU A 145 2.12 10.52 -2.92
CA LEU A 145 2.05 11.32 -1.69
C LEU A 145 2.62 10.63 -0.44
N PRO A 146 2.33 9.35 -0.14
CA PRO A 146 2.84 8.71 1.07
C PRO A 146 4.36 8.55 0.99
N TYR A 147 4.84 8.06 -0.15
CA TYR A 147 6.25 7.78 -0.38
C TYR A 147 7.16 9.01 -0.38
N ARG A 148 6.64 10.21 -0.61
CA ARG A 148 7.43 11.45 -0.49
C ARG A 148 7.72 11.86 0.94
N LYS A 149 6.81 11.57 1.86
CA LYS A 149 6.94 11.93 3.29
C LYS A 149 7.75 10.89 4.07
N LEU A 150 7.63 9.62 3.69
CA LEU A 150 8.39 8.51 4.29
C LEU A 150 9.87 8.51 3.96
N ALA A 151 10.23 9.14 2.85
CA ALA A 151 11.49 8.95 2.17
C ALA A 151 12.72 9.22 3.07
N TRP A 152 12.63 10.12 4.05
CA TRP A 152 13.73 10.42 4.97
C TRP A 152 13.78 9.59 6.25
N LYS A 153 12.70 8.91 6.64
CA LYS A 153 12.62 8.14 7.89
C LYS A 153 12.03 6.76 7.65
N ARG A 154 12.91 5.74 7.69
CA ARG A 154 12.60 4.33 8.00
C ARG A 154 11.30 3.83 7.35
N THR A 155 11.17 3.99 6.04
CA THR A 155 10.06 3.42 5.27
C THR A 155 9.95 1.94 5.59
N PRO A 156 8.77 1.41 5.92
CA PRO A 156 8.61 -0.03 6.05
C PRO A 156 8.97 -0.70 4.72
N PRO A 157 9.51 -1.92 4.75
CA PRO A 157 9.74 -2.66 3.52
C PRO A 157 8.44 -2.79 2.72
N HIS A 158 8.54 -2.57 1.42
CA HIS A 158 7.53 -2.90 0.43
C HIS A 158 7.34 -4.41 0.40
N ASN A 159 6.09 -4.84 0.21
CA ASN A 159 5.76 -6.26 0.34
C ASN A 159 5.48 -6.94 -1.01
N VAL A 160 5.64 -6.20 -2.11
CA VAL A 160 5.41 -6.68 -3.48
C VAL A 160 6.12 -8.01 -3.75
N LEU A 161 7.46 -8.06 -3.67
CA LEU A 161 8.17 -9.30 -4.02
C LEU A 161 7.86 -10.46 -3.07
N PHE A 162 7.63 -10.18 -1.78
CA PHE A 162 7.24 -11.22 -0.83
C PHE A 162 5.92 -11.88 -1.24
N GLN A 163 4.91 -11.09 -1.59
CA GLN A 163 3.61 -11.60 -2.02
C GLN A 163 3.74 -12.41 -3.33
N LEU A 164 4.67 -12.07 -4.23
CA LEU A 164 4.91 -12.82 -5.47
C LEU A 164 5.48 -14.20 -5.13
N LEU A 165 6.57 -14.21 -4.36
CA LEU A 165 7.28 -15.42 -3.97
C LEU A 165 6.42 -16.33 -3.09
N LYS A 166 5.56 -15.75 -2.26
CA LYS A 166 4.58 -16.48 -1.46
C LYS A 166 3.55 -17.17 -2.33
N GLY A 167 3.00 -16.48 -3.34
CA GLY A 167 2.10 -17.08 -4.32
C GLY A 167 2.75 -18.22 -5.10
N SER A 168 4.07 -18.15 -5.32
CA SER A 168 4.89 -19.22 -5.91
C SER A 168 5.33 -20.30 -4.91
N GLY A 169 4.94 -20.21 -3.64
CA GLY A 169 5.19 -21.24 -2.62
C GLY A 169 6.53 -21.17 -1.88
N TRP A 170 7.31 -20.10 -2.02
CA TRP A 170 8.63 -19.97 -1.35
C TRP A 170 8.51 -19.71 0.16
N TYR A 171 7.39 -19.14 0.62
CA TYR A 171 7.19 -18.71 2.01
C TYR A 171 5.88 -19.23 2.61
N LYS A 172 5.63 -20.55 2.53
CA LYS A 172 4.35 -21.17 2.96
C LYS A 172 3.96 -20.88 4.41
N ASN A 173 4.94 -20.83 5.31
CA ASN A 173 4.73 -20.70 6.76
C ASN A 173 4.98 -19.28 7.28
N ILE A 174 5.15 -18.30 6.39
CA ILE A 174 5.34 -16.89 6.75
C ILE A 174 4.17 -16.09 6.21
N ASP A 175 3.54 -15.33 7.09
CA ASP A 175 2.53 -14.34 6.73
C ASP A 175 3.05 -12.93 7.01
N HIS A 176 2.37 -11.96 6.40
CA HIS A 176 2.66 -10.55 6.54
C HIS A 176 1.37 -9.74 6.66
N TYR A 177 1.43 -8.64 7.40
CA TYR A 177 0.44 -7.58 7.41
C TYR A 177 1.14 -6.24 7.73
N PHE A 178 0.55 -5.15 7.26
CA PHE A 178 0.91 -3.83 7.76
C PHE A 178 0.04 -3.46 8.96
N LEU A 179 0.64 -2.80 9.94
CA LEU A 179 -0.01 -2.36 11.16
C LEU A 179 0.29 -0.89 11.43
N HIS A 180 -0.74 -0.12 11.72
CA HIS A 180 -0.61 1.23 12.27
C HIS A 180 -1.37 1.31 13.58
N ILE A 181 -0.72 1.84 14.62
CA ILE A 181 -1.33 2.14 15.91
C ILE A 181 -1.22 3.66 16.09
N PRO A 182 -2.33 4.40 16.18
CA PRO A 182 -2.28 5.84 16.40
C PRO A 182 -1.69 6.15 17.78
N GLU A 183 -0.99 7.27 17.90
CA GLU A 183 -0.42 7.72 19.18
C GLU A 183 -1.53 7.87 20.23
N GLY A 184 -1.31 7.30 21.41
CA GLY A 184 -2.30 7.34 22.50
C GLY A 184 -3.50 6.41 22.30
N ALA A 185 -3.45 5.46 21.35
CA ALA A 185 -4.46 4.41 21.24
C ALA A 185 -4.64 3.66 22.57
N LYS A 186 -5.89 3.52 23.01
CA LYS A 186 -6.29 2.80 24.22
C LYS A 186 -6.99 1.49 23.86
N ASP A 187 -7.32 0.69 24.87
CA ASP A 187 -7.98 -0.62 24.70
C ASP A 187 -9.32 -0.55 23.95
N ASP A 188 -10.01 0.59 23.99
CA ASP A 188 -11.27 0.85 23.31
C ASP A 188 -11.11 1.34 21.85
N ALA A 189 -9.89 1.59 21.37
CA ALA A 189 -9.63 2.11 20.03
C ALA A 189 -10.22 1.21 18.93
N GLU A 190 -10.94 1.78 17.96
CA GLU A 190 -11.49 1.01 16.86
C GLU A 190 -10.39 0.36 16.03
N VAL A 191 -10.64 -0.84 15.53
CA VAL A 191 -9.70 -1.58 14.67
C VAL A 191 -10.32 -1.76 13.30
N VAL A 192 -9.60 -1.32 12.26
CA VAL A 192 -9.94 -1.50 10.86
C VAL A 192 -9.08 -2.61 10.27
N VAL A 193 -9.72 -3.62 9.68
CA VAL A 193 -9.08 -4.63 8.85
C VAL A 193 -9.25 -4.22 7.41
N PHE A 194 -8.15 -3.94 6.73
CA PHE A 194 -8.14 -3.49 5.34
C PHE A 194 -7.68 -4.60 4.40
N CYS A 195 -8.47 -4.84 3.35
CA CYS A 195 -8.21 -5.82 2.30
C CYS A 195 -7.97 -5.10 0.97
N HIS A 196 -6.76 -5.26 0.44
CA HIS A 196 -6.29 -4.57 -0.76
C HIS A 196 -6.95 -5.05 -2.06
N GLY A 197 -6.83 -4.23 -3.11
CA GLY A 197 -7.27 -4.57 -4.47
C GLY A 197 -6.23 -5.34 -5.28
N TYR A 198 -6.41 -5.35 -6.61
CA TYR A 198 -5.37 -5.84 -7.51
C TYR A 198 -4.05 -5.08 -7.32
N ALA A 199 -2.93 -5.73 -7.64
CA ALA A 199 -1.57 -5.24 -7.49
C ALA A 199 -0.97 -5.35 -6.06
N GLY A 200 -1.70 -5.96 -5.12
CA GLY A 200 -1.15 -6.34 -3.81
C GLY A 200 -1.42 -5.34 -2.68
N SER A 201 -0.95 -5.70 -1.48
CA SER A 201 -1.09 -4.85 -0.29
C SER A 201 0.02 -3.83 -0.27
N TRP A 202 -0.28 -2.60 -0.68
CA TRP A 202 0.67 -1.51 -0.67
C TRP A 202 0.64 -0.74 0.65
N VAL A 203 1.80 -0.28 1.09
CA VAL A 203 1.92 0.58 2.27
C VAL A 203 1.10 1.86 2.12
N LEU A 204 0.96 2.36 0.88
CA LEU A 204 0.08 3.47 0.49
C LEU A 204 -1.29 3.40 1.18
N TYR A 205 -1.94 2.23 1.15
CA TYR A 205 -3.30 2.09 1.67
C TYR A 205 -3.33 2.20 3.19
N THR A 206 -2.38 1.57 3.86
CA THR A 206 -2.23 1.64 5.32
C THR A 206 -1.96 3.09 5.75
N GLU A 207 -1.14 3.82 5.00
CA GLU A 207 -0.84 5.23 5.30
C GLU A 207 -1.99 6.17 5.09
N LEU A 208 -2.78 5.98 4.04
CA LEU A 208 -3.99 6.77 3.84
C LEU A 208 -4.97 6.53 4.98
N LEU A 209 -5.20 5.27 5.36
CA LEU A 209 -6.05 4.94 6.50
C LEU A 209 -5.51 5.51 7.81
N ALA A 210 -4.21 5.38 8.07
CA ALA A 210 -3.54 5.94 9.27
C ALA A 210 -3.65 7.46 9.33
N LYS A 211 -3.47 8.15 8.20
CA LYS A 211 -3.57 9.61 8.13
C LYS A 211 -5.00 10.11 8.37
N TYR A 212 -5.99 9.39 7.82
CA TYR A 212 -7.36 9.89 7.75
C TYR A 212 -8.30 9.30 8.79
N THR A 213 -7.88 8.30 9.53
CA THR A 213 -8.68 7.67 10.59
C THR A 213 -7.90 7.68 11.89
N ASN A 214 -8.61 7.71 13.02
CA ASN A 214 -8.01 7.52 14.35
C ASN A 214 -8.13 6.07 14.84
N ALA A 215 -8.29 5.13 13.90
CA ALA A 215 -8.41 3.71 14.19
C ALA A 215 -7.04 3.03 14.08
N ILE A 216 -6.88 1.92 14.79
CA ILE A 216 -5.78 1.00 14.51
C ILE A 216 -6.06 0.35 13.16
N VAL A 217 -5.08 0.33 12.27
CA VAL A 217 -5.20 -0.24 10.92
C VAL A 217 -4.41 -1.53 10.84
N VAL A 218 -5.06 -2.61 10.43
CA VAL A 218 -4.43 -3.91 10.10
C VAL A 218 -4.70 -4.20 8.62
N ALA A 219 -3.75 -3.88 7.75
CA ALA A 219 -3.86 -4.16 6.32
C ALA A 219 -3.32 -5.56 6.02
N VAL A 220 -4.21 -6.45 5.62
CA VAL A 220 -3.96 -7.88 5.42
C VAL A 220 -3.86 -8.22 3.94
N GLU A 221 -3.23 -9.37 3.66
CA GLU A 221 -2.82 -9.77 2.31
C GLU A 221 -3.47 -11.03 1.80
N THR A 222 -3.68 -11.08 0.48
CA THR A 222 -3.85 -12.35 -0.23
C THR A 222 -2.51 -13.07 -0.41
N PRO A 223 -2.51 -14.39 -0.66
CA PRO A 223 -1.29 -15.15 -0.99
C PRO A 223 -0.61 -14.67 -2.28
N ASP A 224 -1.34 -13.98 -3.15
CA ASP A 224 -0.88 -13.49 -4.46
C ASP A 224 -1.30 -12.01 -4.67
N PHE A 225 -1.13 -11.49 -5.88
CA PHE A 225 -1.40 -10.11 -6.27
C PHE A 225 -2.84 -9.79 -6.68
N ASN A 226 -3.71 -10.79 -6.80
CA ASN A 226 -5.03 -10.57 -7.36
C ASN A 226 -5.94 -9.79 -6.41
N GLY A 227 -5.68 -9.80 -5.09
CA GLY A 227 -6.52 -9.13 -4.10
C GLY A 227 -7.88 -9.80 -3.90
N VAL A 228 -8.03 -11.09 -4.23
CA VAL A 228 -9.24 -11.88 -4.06
C VAL A 228 -9.19 -12.69 -2.76
N PHE A 229 -10.04 -12.30 -1.81
CA PHE A 229 -10.15 -12.88 -0.48
C PHE A 229 -11.30 -13.90 -0.44
N ASN A 230 -11.01 -15.12 -0.88
CA ASN A 230 -11.94 -16.24 -0.80
C ASN A 230 -12.14 -16.73 0.65
N ARG A 231 -13.03 -17.72 0.83
CA ARG A 231 -13.36 -18.29 2.16
C ARG A 231 -12.13 -18.78 2.92
N VAL A 232 -11.20 -19.45 2.26
CA VAL A 232 -9.98 -20.01 2.89
C VAL A 232 -9.08 -18.88 3.39
N VAL A 233 -8.88 -17.85 2.56
CA VAL A 233 -8.08 -16.67 2.91
C VAL A 233 -8.69 -15.93 4.10
N MET A 234 -10.01 -15.65 4.07
CA MET A 234 -10.68 -14.97 5.18
C MET A 234 -10.66 -15.80 6.47
N GLN A 235 -10.81 -17.12 6.37
CA GLN A 235 -10.70 -18.00 7.54
C GLN A 235 -9.28 -17.95 8.14
N LYS A 236 -8.23 -17.93 7.32
CA LYS A 236 -6.85 -17.78 7.78
C LYS A 236 -6.64 -16.44 8.49
N ILE A 237 -7.15 -15.35 7.92
CA ILE A 237 -7.06 -14.01 8.52
C ILE A 237 -7.72 -14.00 9.91
N LEU A 238 -8.94 -14.53 10.02
CA LEU A 238 -9.69 -14.56 11.27
C LEU A 238 -9.06 -15.47 12.35
N LYS A 239 -8.45 -16.60 11.96
CA LYS A 239 -7.89 -17.59 12.90
C LYS A 239 -6.42 -17.38 13.24
N THR A 240 -5.68 -16.68 12.40
CA THR A 240 -4.21 -16.59 12.50
C THR A 240 -3.74 -15.14 12.50
N THR A 241 -4.01 -14.39 11.44
CA THR A 241 -3.44 -13.03 11.26
C THR A 241 -3.99 -12.04 12.28
N LEU A 242 -5.32 -11.96 12.46
CA LEU A 242 -5.92 -11.02 13.40
C LEU A 242 -5.58 -11.35 14.85
N PRO A 243 -5.69 -12.61 15.33
CA PRO A 243 -5.25 -12.94 16.68
C PRO A 243 -3.79 -12.55 16.96
N HIS A 244 -2.87 -12.79 16.02
CA HIS A 244 -1.48 -12.37 16.15
C HIS A 244 -1.33 -10.84 16.17
N ALA A 245 -2.09 -10.10 15.35
CA ALA A 245 -2.10 -8.65 15.40
C ALA A 245 -2.62 -8.14 16.76
N PHE A 246 -3.70 -8.70 17.29
CA PHE A 246 -4.24 -8.35 18.60
C PHE A 246 -3.25 -8.59 19.73
N GLU A 247 -2.60 -9.76 19.74
CA GLU A 247 -1.52 -10.08 20.68
C GLU A 247 -0.39 -9.06 20.60
N ARG A 248 0.07 -8.71 19.40
CA ARG A 248 1.13 -7.71 19.19
C ARG A 248 0.73 -6.32 19.69
N MET A 249 -0.54 -5.95 19.57
CA MET A 249 -1.07 -4.68 20.07
C MET A 249 -1.28 -4.67 21.59
N GLY A 250 -1.16 -5.82 22.27
CA GLY A 250 -1.54 -5.96 23.67
C GLY A 250 -3.05 -5.86 23.90
N LEU A 251 -3.85 -6.10 22.86
CA LEU A 251 -5.30 -5.91 22.88
C LEU A 251 -6.03 -7.26 22.94
N LYS A 252 -7.18 -7.29 23.63
CA LYS A 252 -8.11 -8.42 23.54
C LYS A 252 -8.77 -8.46 22.17
N ASN A 253 -8.98 -9.65 21.65
CA ASN A 253 -9.74 -9.87 20.42
C ASN A 253 -11.12 -9.22 20.53
N LYS A 254 -11.46 -8.36 19.57
CA LYS A 254 -12.76 -7.70 19.44
C LYS A 254 -13.21 -7.65 17.99
N LYS A 255 -14.51 -7.43 17.75
CA LYS A 255 -15.04 -7.28 16.39
C LYS A 255 -14.46 -6.01 15.76
N THR A 256 -13.95 -6.14 14.55
CA THR A 256 -13.28 -5.08 13.80
C THR A 256 -14.15 -4.55 12.65
N HIS A 257 -13.80 -3.40 12.09
CA HIS A 257 -14.41 -2.89 10.86
C HIS A 257 -13.70 -3.51 9.64
N LEU A 258 -14.42 -4.21 8.77
CA LEU A 258 -13.85 -4.75 7.54
C LEU A 258 -14.02 -3.76 6.38
N ILE A 259 -12.91 -3.41 5.73
CA ILE A 259 -12.88 -2.55 4.55
C ILE A 259 -12.19 -3.29 3.41
N GLY A 260 -12.86 -3.43 2.26
CA GLY A 260 -12.29 -4.04 1.06
C GLY A 260 -12.27 -3.07 -0.12
N LEU A 261 -11.12 -2.88 -0.76
CA LEU A 261 -10.94 -2.01 -1.93
C LEU A 261 -10.88 -2.81 -3.23
N SER A 262 -11.64 -2.43 -4.27
CA SER A 262 -11.58 -3.08 -5.59
C SER A 262 -11.75 -4.60 -5.47
N ASN A 263 -10.82 -5.42 -5.96
CA ASN A 263 -10.86 -6.87 -5.73
C ASN A 263 -10.95 -7.26 -4.26
N GLY A 264 -10.41 -6.46 -3.34
CA GLY A 264 -10.53 -6.61 -1.89
C GLY A 264 -11.98 -6.54 -1.39
N GLY A 265 -12.91 -5.98 -2.16
CA GLY A 265 -14.35 -6.09 -1.94
C GLY A 265 -14.84 -7.54 -1.89
N SER A 266 -14.10 -8.49 -2.47
CA SER A 266 -14.31 -9.92 -2.27
C SER A 266 -14.21 -10.35 -0.81
N ALA A 267 -13.38 -9.71 0.02
CA ALA A 267 -13.28 -9.99 1.46
C ALA A 267 -14.62 -9.73 2.15
N VAL A 268 -15.26 -8.61 1.78
CA VAL A 268 -16.58 -8.25 2.31
C VAL A 268 -17.64 -9.21 1.80
N ASN A 269 -17.69 -9.47 0.49
CA ASN A 269 -18.64 -10.41 -0.12
C ASN A 269 -18.54 -11.83 0.47
N THR A 270 -17.32 -12.33 0.67
CA THR A 270 -17.06 -13.60 1.35
C THR A 270 -17.50 -13.54 2.80
N SER A 271 -17.17 -12.46 3.52
CA SER A 271 -17.45 -12.39 4.96
C SER A 271 -18.93 -12.26 5.27
N VAL A 272 -19.71 -11.52 4.47
CA VAL A 272 -21.17 -11.42 4.71
C VAL A 272 -21.91 -12.73 4.42
N GLN A 273 -21.31 -13.62 3.61
CA GLN A 273 -21.85 -14.93 3.29
C GLN A 273 -21.43 -16.00 4.31
N TYR A 274 -20.15 -16.03 4.70
CA TYR A 274 -19.58 -17.12 5.49
C TYR A 274 -19.18 -16.75 6.92
N PHE A 275 -18.97 -15.46 7.20
CA PHE A 275 -18.46 -14.95 8.49
C PHE A 275 -19.25 -13.71 8.98
N PRO A 276 -20.60 -13.74 8.93
CA PRO A 276 -21.44 -12.56 9.07
C PRO A 276 -21.29 -11.84 10.42
N ASP A 277 -20.94 -12.58 11.46
CA ASP A 277 -20.82 -12.07 12.83
C ASP A 277 -19.39 -11.72 13.24
N SER A 278 -18.39 -11.95 12.39
CA SER A 278 -16.97 -11.75 12.72
C SER A 278 -16.56 -10.27 12.75
N PHE A 279 -17.32 -9.40 12.08
CA PHE A 279 -16.99 -7.99 11.93
C PHE A 279 -18.10 -7.08 12.49
N LYS A 280 -17.71 -5.90 12.94
CA LYS A 280 -18.59 -4.83 13.43
C LYS A 280 -19.35 -4.21 12.27
N THR A 281 -18.64 -3.82 11.21
CA THR A 281 -19.19 -3.29 9.96
C THR A 281 -18.52 -3.90 8.75
N PHE A 282 -19.19 -3.76 7.61
CA PHE A 282 -18.72 -4.16 6.30
C PHE A 282 -18.73 -2.95 5.36
N THR A 283 -17.59 -2.64 4.76
CA THR A 283 -17.44 -1.50 3.84
C THR A 283 -16.70 -1.93 2.57
N ILE A 284 -17.33 -1.72 1.42
CA ILE A 284 -16.73 -1.93 0.10
C ILE A 284 -16.36 -0.55 -0.47
N LEU A 285 -15.12 -0.42 -0.96
CA LEU A 285 -14.61 0.76 -1.66
C LEU A 285 -14.32 0.41 -3.12
N SER A 286 -14.87 1.19 -4.05
CA SER A 286 -14.63 1.02 -5.51
C SER A 286 -14.84 -0.41 -6.01
N ALA A 287 -15.84 -1.13 -5.48
CA ALA A 287 -16.16 -2.49 -5.88
C ALA A 287 -17.65 -2.77 -5.74
N SER A 288 -18.07 -3.95 -6.20
CA SER A 288 -19.48 -4.35 -6.19
C SER A 288 -19.83 -5.25 -5.00
N LEU A 289 -20.99 -4.99 -4.40
CA LEU A 289 -21.66 -5.96 -3.54
C LEU A 289 -22.42 -6.96 -4.42
N ASN A 290 -21.98 -8.21 -4.41
CA ASN A 290 -22.45 -9.28 -5.29
C ASN A 290 -23.24 -10.36 -4.54
N ASN A 291 -23.00 -10.51 -3.24
CA ASN A 291 -23.69 -11.47 -2.39
C ASN A 291 -24.70 -10.78 -1.48
N THR A 292 -25.92 -11.32 -1.41
CA THR A 292 -26.92 -10.88 -0.44
C THR A 292 -26.41 -11.19 0.98
N PRO A 293 -26.22 -10.17 1.84
CA PRO A 293 -25.78 -10.39 3.21
C PRO A 293 -26.79 -11.25 3.98
N ALA A 294 -26.34 -12.38 4.53
CA ALA A 294 -27.15 -13.21 5.43
C ALA A 294 -27.48 -12.45 6.74
N THR A 295 -26.62 -11.50 7.08
CA THR A 295 -26.66 -10.70 8.30
C THR A 295 -27.75 -9.61 8.24
N VAL A 296 -28.20 -9.14 9.42
CA VAL A 296 -29.05 -7.94 9.56
C VAL A 296 -28.28 -6.64 9.31
N LYS A 297 -26.96 -6.66 9.44
CA LYS A 297 -26.10 -5.48 9.25
C LYS A 297 -26.04 -5.12 7.76
N LYS A 298 -26.28 -3.84 7.48
CA LYS A 298 -26.12 -3.28 6.14
C LYS A 298 -24.65 -3.19 5.75
N VAL A 299 -24.34 -3.52 4.50
CA VAL A 299 -23.02 -3.26 3.91
C VAL A 299 -22.96 -1.82 3.40
N ASN A 300 -21.90 -1.10 3.74
CA ASN A 300 -21.64 0.22 3.17
C ASN A 300 -20.89 0.05 1.85
N VAL A 301 -21.38 0.66 0.79
CA VAL A 301 -20.77 0.57 -0.55
C VAL A 301 -20.46 1.99 -1.00
N ILE A 302 -19.17 2.31 -1.11
CA ILE A 302 -18.66 3.64 -1.44
C ILE A 302 -17.91 3.55 -2.76
N TYR A 303 -18.29 4.36 -3.75
CA TYR A 303 -17.66 4.35 -5.07
C TYR A 303 -17.83 5.68 -5.79
N GLY A 304 -17.00 5.94 -6.79
CA GLY A 304 -17.10 7.13 -7.64
C GLY A 304 -18.22 6.99 -8.66
N ALA A 305 -18.92 8.08 -8.99
CA ALA A 305 -20.02 8.06 -9.97
C ALA A 305 -19.60 7.57 -11.38
N LYS A 306 -18.30 7.67 -11.71
CA LYS A 306 -17.72 7.22 -12.98
C LYS A 306 -16.98 5.87 -12.84
N ASP A 307 -16.95 5.30 -11.64
CA ASP A 307 -16.32 4.00 -11.39
C ASP A 307 -17.21 2.87 -11.92
N ARG A 308 -16.67 2.09 -12.87
CA ARG A 308 -17.37 0.95 -13.50
C ARG A 308 -17.27 -0.34 -12.70
N SER A 309 -16.47 -0.38 -11.64
CA SER A 309 -16.32 -1.54 -10.75
C SER A 309 -17.20 -1.43 -9.51
N GLY A 310 -17.61 -0.22 -9.15
CA GLY A 310 -18.41 0.09 -7.98
C GLY A 310 -19.91 -0.16 -8.17
N GLY A 311 -20.59 -0.69 -7.15
CA GLY A 311 -22.04 -0.82 -7.20
C GLY A 311 -22.64 -1.90 -6.32
N VAL A 312 -23.90 -2.24 -6.60
CA VAL A 312 -24.61 -3.33 -5.93
C VAL A 312 -25.37 -4.10 -6.97
N ASN A 313 -25.28 -5.44 -6.93
CA ASN A 313 -26.07 -6.32 -7.78
C ASN A 313 -27.57 -6.05 -7.58
N GLY A 314 -28.31 -5.91 -8.68
CA GLY A 314 -29.73 -5.55 -8.67
C GLY A 314 -30.64 -6.52 -7.93
N SER A 315 -30.20 -7.77 -7.71
CA SER A 315 -30.94 -8.77 -6.93
C SER A 315 -30.88 -8.54 -5.41
N ILE A 316 -29.99 -7.66 -4.93
CA ILE A 316 -29.80 -7.43 -3.50
C ILE A 316 -30.79 -6.36 -3.00
N PRO A 317 -31.62 -6.64 -1.99
CA PRO A 317 -32.57 -5.68 -1.46
C PRO A 317 -31.90 -4.42 -0.89
N ALA A 318 -32.51 -3.25 -1.08
CA ALA A 318 -32.02 -1.98 -0.52
C ALA A 318 -31.91 -1.98 1.02
N SER A 319 -32.66 -2.85 1.70
CA SER A 319 -32.56 -3.06 3.15
C SER A 319 -31.23 -3.68 3.58
N LYS A 320 -30.42 -4.21 2.66
CA LYS A 320 -29.16 -4.89 2.95
C LYS A 320 -27.91 -4.02 2.77
N TYR A 321 -28.05 -2.80 2.25
CA TYR A 321 -26.89 -1.94 2.00
C TYR A 321 -27.16 -0.44 2.21
N ARG A 322 -26.08 0.34 2.23
CA ARG A 322 -26.07 1.80 2.14
C ARG A 322 -25.11 2.18 1.01
N LYS A 323 -25.59 2.94 0.02
CA LYS A 323 -24.77 3.43 -1.10
C LYS A 323 -24.29 4.84 -0.81
N TYR A 324 -23.02 5.10 -1.06
CA TYR A 324 -22.42 6.42 -1.03
C TYR A 324 -21.70 6.62 -2.37
N VAL A 325 -22.27 7.46 -3.23
CA VAL A 325 -21.72 7.73 -4.56
C VAL A 325 -21.03 9.08 -4.54
N ILE A 326 -19.72 9.11 -4.78
CA ILE A 326 -18.97 10.37 -4.80
C ILE A 326 -19.03 10.95 -6.22
N PRO A 327 -19.62 12.15 -6.42
CA PRO A 327 -19.75 12.75 -7.74
C PRO A 327 -18.39 12.96 -8.40
N ASN A 328 -18.34 12.82 -9.73
CA ASN A 328 -17.16 13.07 -10.56
C ASN A 328 -15.91 12.19 -10.31
N GLU A 329 -15.93 11.29 -9.33
CA GLU A 329 -14.85 10.36 -9.04
C GLU A 329 -14.95 9.06 -9.83
N ASN A 330 -13.82 8.36 -9.97
CA ASN A 330 -13.69 7.07 -10.63
C ASN A 330 -13.05 6.03 -9.68
N HIS A 331 -12.48 4.94 -10.22
CA HIS A 331 -11.88 3.88 -9.41
C HIS A 331 -10.75 4.35 -8.47
N CYS A 332 -10.12 5.50 -8.78
CA CYS A 332 -9.00 6.07 -8.03
C CYS A 332 -9.42 6.93 -6.84
N LEU A 333 -10.71 6.97 -6.46
CA LEU A 333 -11.26 7.87 -5.42
C LEU A 333 -10.45 7.91 -4.11
N LEU A 334 -9.83 6.78 -3.73
CA LEU A 334 -9.00 6.67 -2.53
C LEU A 334 -7.79 7.61 -2.53
N VAL A 335 -7.24 7.93 -3.72
CA VAL A 335 -6.10 8.84 -3.89
C VAL A 335 -6.48 10.16 -4.53
N SER A 336 -7.53 10.21 -5.36
CA SER A 336 -7.97 11.44 -6.02
C SER A 336 -8.79 12.34 -5.11
N ASN A 337 -9.57 11.77 -4.17
CA ASN A 337 -10.43 12.53 -3.27
C ASN A 337 -10.53 11.86 -1.88
N PRO A 338 -9.38 11.71 -1.19
CA PRO A 338 -9.33 11.01 0.09
C PRO A 338 -10.17 11.69 1.16
N ASP A 339 -10.23 13.03 1.20
CA ASP A 339 -10.94 13.76 2.26
C ASP A 339 -12.45 13.43 2.25
N SER A 340 -13.09 13.45 1.07
CA SER A 340 -14.51 13.11 0.93
C SER A 340 -14.79 11.65 1.28
N LEU A 341 -13.95 10.73 0.76
CA LEU A 341 -14.06 9.31 1.07
C LEU A 341 -13.96 9.06 2.58
N PHE A 342 -12.90 9.58 3.21
CA PHE A 342 -12.61 9.25 4.59
C PHE A 342 -13.54 9.96 5.58
N SER A 343 -14.17 11.08 5.19
CA SER A 343 -15.30 11.62 5.96
C SER A 343 -16.41 10.57 6.12
N ILE A 344 -16.77 9.86 5.04
CA ILE A 344 -17.79 8.80 5.08
C ILE A 344 -17.30 7.57 5.87
N VAL A 345 -16.04 7.16 5.67
CA VAL A 345 -15.45 6.03 6.39
C VAL A 345 -15.42 6.29 7.90
N ASN A 346 -14.99 7.48 8.32
CA ASN A 346 -14.93 7.87 9.73
C ASN A 346 -16.32 7.89 10.37
N ASP A 347 -17.33 8.36 9.65
CA ASP A 347 -18.72 8.28 10.07
C ASP A 347 -19.15 6.84 10.32
N ILE A 348 -18.84 5.92 9.41
CA ILE A 348 -19.18 4.49 9.55
C ILE A 348 -18.48 3.86 10.77
N VAL A 349 -17.19 4.18 10.95
CA VAL A 349 -16.38 3.67 12.06
C VAL A 349 -16.92 4.19 13.40
N LYS A 350 -17.24 5.49 13.50
CA LYS A 350 -17.76 6.12 14.73
C LYS A 350 -19.20 5.73 15.08
N ARG A 351 -20.08 5.53 14.09
CA ARG A 351 -21.53 5.26 14.30
C ARG A 351 -21.86 3.99 15.09
N ASN A 352 -20.90 3.13 15.36
CA ASN A 352 -21.12 1.87 16.09
C ASN A 352 -20.44 1.85 17.46
N LYS A 353 -20.11 3.01 18.04
CA LYS A 353 -19.73 3.11 19.46
C LYS A 353 -20.87 2.76 20.40
#